data_AF-A0A3N5SNP0-F1
#
_entry.id   AF-A0A3N5SNP0-F1
#
_cell.length_a   1.000
_cell.length_b   1.000
_cell.length_c   1.000
_cell.angle_alpha   90.00
_cell.angle_beta   90.00
_cell.angle_gamma   90.00
#
_symmetry.space_group_name_H-M   'P 1'
#
loop_
_entity.id
_entity.type
_entity.pdbx_description
1 polymer ?
#
loop_
_entity_poly.entity_id
_entity_poly.type
_entity_poly.pdbx_seq_one_letter_code
_entity_poly.pdbx_strand_id
1 'polypeptide(L)'
;MAPNARTGIQHAIWAQLVSGAMNGRALWWEDGYGIYFPALGMPWVRKYTDVEAPVVRFVEGVDMTGFKPIAARASGKIFGAALGNEEMIIGWYRDASCEPPDWNLQPVVSQQTVTLTIPGMATNWQVDFYSTKTGNGIISSTTVTQQGDTITLTLPDFADDIAFKVHVQE
;
A
#
# COMPACT_ATOMS: atom_id res chain seq x y z
N MET A 1 -15.16 3.08 -20.54
CA MET A 1 -14.59 2.67 -19.23
C MET A 1 -15.53 3.14 -18.16
N ALA A 2 -15.79 2.34 -17.12
CA ALA A 2 -16.53 2.83 -15.95
C ALA A 2 -15.78 4.03 -15.34
N PRO A 3 -16.48 5.06 -14.84
CA PRO A 3 -15.88 6.34 -14.44
C PRO A 3 -14.69 6.24 -13.46
N ASN A 4 -14.68 5.23 -12.60
CA ASN A 4 -13.67 5.04 -11.54
C ASN A 4 -12.82 3.77 -11.72
N ALA A 5 -12.83 3.14 -12.90
CA ALA A 5 -12.05 1.92 -13.15
C ALA A 5 -10.54 2.12 -12.93
N ARG A 6 -10.04 3.35 -13.11
CA ARG A 6 -8.64 3.71 -12.86
C ARG A 6 -8.27 3.58 -11.37
N THR A 7 -9.20 3.87 -10.45
CA THR A 7 -9.00 3.72 -9.01
C THR A 7 -8.78 2.26 -8.63
N GLY A 8 -9.60 1.34 -9.18
CA GLY A 8 -9.42 -0.10 -8.96
C GLY A 8 -8.06 -0.62 -9.44
N ILE A 9 -7.53 -0.08 -10.55
CA ILE A 9 -6.20 -0.44 -11.04
C ILE A 9 -5.11 0.07 -10.10
N GLN A 10 -5.19 1.31 -9.64
CA GLN A 10 -4.26 1.86 -8.64
C GLN A 10 -4.25 1.01 -7.37
N HIS A 11 -5.44 0.66 -6.84
CA HIS A 11 -5.57 -0.18 -5.65
C HIS A 11 -4.99 -1.58 -5.86
N ALA A 12 -5.19 -2.17 -7.04
CA ALA A 12 -4.61 -3.48 -7.36
C ALA A 12 -3.07 -3.44 -7.36
N ILE A 13 -2.47 -2.39 -7.91
CA ILE A 13 -1.00 -2.22 -7.93
C ILE A 13 -0.46 -2.07 -6.51
N TRP A 14 -1.08 -1.24 -5.67
CA TRP A 14 -0.68 -1.11 -4.26
C TRP A 14 -0.89 -2.40 -3.45
N ALA A 15 -2.01 -3.10 -3.66
CA ALA A 15 -2.26 -4.40 -3.03
C ALA A 15 -1.25 -5.47 -3.46
N GLN A 16 -0.78 -5.46 -4.71
CA GLN A 16 0.29 -6.35 -5.17
C GLN A 16 1.59 -6.13 -4.42
N LEU A 17 1.96 -4.87 -4.14
CA LEU A 17 3.13 -4.56 -3.32
C LEU A 17 3.03 -5.21 -1.94
N VAL A 18 1.97 -4.92 -1.19
CA VAL A 18 1.85 -5.35 0.22
C VAL A 18 1.42 -6.81 0.39
N SER A 19 1.10 -7.51 -0.69
CA SER A 19 0.91 -8.97 -0.68
C SER A 19 2.20 -9.76 -0.93
N GLY A 20 3.33 -9.08 -1.16
CA GLY A 20 4.60 -9.71 -1.52
C GLY A 20 4.66 -10.18 -2.98
N ALA A 21 3.65 -9.85 -3.79
CA ALA A 21 3.56 -10.19 -5.20
C ALA A 21 4.25 -9.13 -6.09
N MET A 22 5.34 -8.52 -5.65
CA MET A 22 6.04 -7.48 -6.42
C MET A 22 6.59 -7.98 -7.76
N ASN A 23 6.95 -9.27 -7.83
CA ASN A 23 7.26 -9.97 -9.08
C ASN A 23 6.01 -10.32 -9.90
N GLY A 24 4.84 -10.32 -9.28
CA GLY A 24 3.52 -10.58 -9.86
C GLY A 24 2.82 -9.31 -10.33
N ARG A 25 3.59 -8.30 -10.78
CA ARG A 25 3.08 -7.11 -11.50
C ARG A 25 1.93 -7.56 -12.42
N ALA A 26 0.96 -6.67 -12.59
CA ALA A 26 -0.07 -6.81 -13.62
C ALA A 26 0.47 -7.04 -15.05
N LEU A 27 1.79 -7.17 -15.27
CA LEU A 27 2.41 -7.83 -16.42
C LEU A 27 1.67 -9.10 -16.83
N TRP A 28 1.24 -9.99 -15.92
CA TRP A 28 0.57 -11.22 -16.39
C TRP A 28 -0.79 -10.95 -17.06
N TRP A 29 -1.58 -10.00 -16.54
CA TRP A 29 -2.84 -9.62 -17.19
C TRP A 29 -2.57 -8.74 -18.41
N GLU A 30 -1.65 -7.79 -18.30
CA GLU A 30 -1.33 -6.87 -19.38
C GLU A 30 -0.67 -7.62 -20.54
N ASP A 31 0.45 -8.29 -20.32
CA ASP A 31 1.11 -9.12 -21.33
C ASP A 31 0.19 -10.24 -21.83
N GLY A 32 -0.58 -10.88 -20.93
CA GLY A 32 -1.53 -11.94 -21.28
C GLY A 32 -2.67 -11.47 -22.18
N TYR A 33 -3.25 -10.30 -21.92
CA TYR A 33 -4.25 -9.69 -22.81
C TYR A 33 -3.61 -9.15 -24.09
N GLY A 34 -2.39 -8.61 -24.00
CA GLY A 34 -1.58 -8.17 -25.14
C GLY A 34 -1.33 -9.27 -26.17
N ILE A 35 -1.23 -10.55 -25.75
CA ILE A 35 -1.12 -11.71 -26.66
C ILE A 35 -2.39 -11.87 -27.51
N TYR A 36 -3.58 -11.64 -26.96
CA TYR A 36 -4.84 -11.74 -27.71
C TYR A 36 -5.16 -10.47 -28.52
N PHE A 37 -4.49 -9.35 -28.23
CA PHE A 37 -4.70 -8.06 -28.90
C PHE A 37 -3.36 -7.39 -29.28
N PRO A 38 -2.54 -8.02 -30.14
CA PRO A 38 -1.18 -7.57 -30.46
C PRO A 38 -1.13 -6.18 -31.10
N ALA A 39 -2.23 -5.73 -31.70
CA ALA A 39 -2.36 -4.39 -32.27
C ALA A 39 -2.28 -3.25 -31.23
N LEU A 40 -2.47 -3.54 -29.94
CA LEU A 40 -2.43 -2.53 -28.86
C LEU A 40 -1.01 -2.07 -28.53
N GLY A 41 -0.02 -2.96 -28.66
CA GLY A 41 1.41 -2.67 -28.51
C GLY A 41 1.85 -2.00 -27.19
N MET A 42 3.06 -1.43 -27.20
CA MET A 42 3.63 -0.70 -26.05
C MET A 42 2.80 0.49 -25.53
N PRO A 43 2.04 1.24 -26.37
CA PRO A 43 1.19 2.32 -25.86
C PRO A 43 0.16 1.86 -24.84
N TRP A 44 -0.36 0.64 -24.99
CA TRP A 44 -1.32 0.09 -24.05
C TRP A 44 -0.68 -0.37 -22.73
N VAL A 45 0.50 -1.00 -22.79
CA VAL A 45 1.31 -1.34 -21.58
C VAL A 45 1.71 -0.09 -20.80
N ARG A 46 1.94 1.04 -21.50
CA ARG A 46 2.31 2.31 -20.86
C ARG A 46 1.13 3.07 -20.25
N LYS A 47 -0.09 2.59 -20.42
CA LYS A 47 -1.30 3.34 -20.07
C LYS A 47 -1.38 3.73 -18.59
N TYR A 48 -0.84 2.87 -17.71
CA TYR A 48 -0.94 3.02 -16.26
C TYR A 48 0.41 3.33 -15.60
N THR A 49 1.41 3.77 -16.36
CA THR A 49 2.73 4.12 -15.80
C THR A 49 2.65 5.24 -14.75
N ASP A 50 1.65 6.10 -14.87
CA ASP A 50 1.39 7.18 -13.91
C ASP A 50 0.87 6.68 -12.55
N VAL A 51 0.13 5.55 -12.52
CA VAL A 51 -0.29 4.90 -11.25
C VAL A 51 0.75 3.93 -10.70
N GLU A 52 1.65 3.40 -11.53
CA GLU A 52 2.77 2.56 -11.09
C GLU A 52 3.91 3.38 -10.47
N ALA A 53 4.21 4.55 -11.04
CA ALA A 53 5.35 5.35 -10.64
C ALA A 53 5.37 5.73 -9.14
N PRO A 54 4.24 6.04 -8.48
CA PRO A 54 4.21 6.23 -7.03
C PRO A 54 4.65 5.00 -6.24
N VAL A 55 4.23 3.80 -6.64
CA VAL A 55 4.62 2.56 -5.96
C VAL A 55 6.12 2.32 -6.08
N VAL A 56 6.67 2.53 -7.28
CA VAL A 56 8.12 2.44 -7.54
C VAL A 56 8.90 3.42 -6.66
N ARG A 57 8.47 4.68 -6.60
CA ARG A 57 9.11 5.70 -5.75
C ARG A 57 8.99 5.40 -4.26
N PHE A 58 7.87 4.79 -3.84
CA PHE A 58 7.67 4.40 -2.45
C PHE A 58 8.65 3.29 -2.02
N VAL A 59 8.92 2.32 -2.88
CA VAL A 59 9.81 1.19 -2.56
C VAL A 59 11.27 1.45 -2.91
N GLU A 60 11.60 2.61 -3.48
CA GLU A 60 12.95 2.97 -3.83
C GLU A 60 13.85 2.95 -2.57
N GLY A 61 14.96 2.20 -2.68
CA GLY A 61 15.91 2.01 -1.58
C GLY A 61 15.46 1.11 -0.43
N VAL A 62 14.29 0.45 -0.53
CA VAL A 62 13.84 -0.51 0.49
C VAL A 62 14.48 -1.87 0.25
N ASP A 63 15.24 -2.36 1.22
CA ASP A 63 15.64 -3.77 1.26
C ASP A 63 14.47 -4.61 1.78
N MET A 64 13.96 -5.50 0.92
CA MET A 64 12.82 -6.36 1.23
C MET A 64 13.22 -7.77 1.60
N THR A 65 14.51 -8.00 1.84
CA THR A 65 15.01 -9.31 2.26
C THR A 65 14.29 -9.77 3.54
N GLY A 66 13.74 -10.98 3.49
CA GLY A 66 13.03 -11.58 4.63
C GLY A 66 11.62 -11.04 4.86
N PHE A 67 11.10 -10.16 4.01
CA PHE A 67 9.74 -9.64 4.13
C PHE A 67 8.70 -10.76 4.06
N LYS A 68 7.76 -10.74 5.01
CA LYS A 68 6.65 -11.69 5.15
C LYS A 68 5.35 -10.92 5.44
N PRO A 69 4.18 -11.51 5.17
CA PRO A 69 2.92 -10.90 5.54
C PRO A 69 2.89 -10.59 7.04
N ILE A 70 2.57 -9.34 7.37
CA ILE A 70 2.40 -8.88 8.76
C ILE A 70 0.94 -9.04 9.12
N ALA A 71 0.67 -9.81 10.18
CA ALA A 71 -0.69 -9.94 10.67
C ALA A 71 -1.20 -8.58 11.15
N ALA A 72 -2.35 -8.16 10.62
CA ALA A 72 -2.90 -6.83 10.87
C ALA A 72 -4.37 -6.90 11.25
N ARG A 73 -4.78 -6.00 12.14
CA ARG A 73 -6.18 -5.72 12.48
C ARG A 73 -6.45 -4.25 12.24
N ALA A 74 -7.33 -3.96 11.29
CA ALA A 74 -7.67 -2.60 10.91
C ALA A 74 -9.05 -2.22 11.46
N SER A 75 -9.26 -0.93 11.73
CA SER A 75 -10.60 -0.42 12.05
C SER A 75 -11.54 -0.57 10.86
N GLY A 76 -12.85 -0.68 11.11
CA GLY A 76 -13.81 -1.15 10.10
C GLY A 76 -14.01 -0.26 8.86
N LYS A 77 -13.44 0.95 8.81
CA LYS A 77 -13.54 1.86 7.65
C LYS A 77 -12.37 1.73 6.67
N ILE A 78 -11.38 0.91 7.01
CA ILE A 78 -10.18 0.75 6.18
C ILE A 78 -9.93 -0.70 5.84
N PHE A 79 -9.36 -0.93 4.67
CA PHE A 79 -9.00 -2.25 4.17
C PHE A 79 -7.62 -2.20 3.53
N GLY A 80 -6.78 -3.19 3.81
CA GLY A 80 -5.39 -3.15 3.39
C GLY A 80 -4.58 -4.30 3.95
N ALA A 81 -3.27 -4.19 3.76
CA ALA A 81 -2.32 -5.18 4.25
C ALA A 81 -0.96 -4.54 4.55
N ALA A 82 -0.11 -5.30 5.23
CA ALA A 82 1.26 -4.93 5.51
C ALA A 82 2.21 -6.10 5.27
N LEU A 83 3.44 -5.77 4.90
CA LEU A 83 4.51 -6.70 4.57
C LEU A 83 5.80 -6.18 5.22
N GLY A 84 6.59 -7.05 5.82
CA GLY A 84 7.81 -6.62 6.50
C GLY A 84 8.56 -7.73 7.20
N ASN A 85 9.58 -7.33 7.94
CA ASN A 85 10.44 -8.18 8.74
C ASN A 85 10.66 -7.56 10.14
N GLU A 86 11.71 -8.00 10.84
CA GLU A 86 12.06 -7.56 12.19
C GLU A 86 12.56 -6.11 12.29
N GLU A 87 12.86 -5.46 11.17
CA GLU A 87 13.50 -4.14 11.12
C GLU A 87 12.65 -3.10 10.38
N MET A 88 11.89 -3.52 9.36
CA MET A 88 11.09 -2.64 8.53
C MET A 88 9.77 -3.29 8.10
N ILE A 89 8.72 -2.48 8.07
CA ILE A 89 7.39 -2.85 7.57
C ILE A 89 6.91 -1.79 6.60
N ILE A 90 6.31 -2.22 5.50
CA ILE A 90 5.53 -1.37 4.61
C ILE A 90 4.06 -1.75 4.70
N GLY A 91 3.18 -0.76 4.59
CA GLY A 91 1.75 -1.01 4.59
C GLY A 91 1.02 -0.08 3.65
N TRP A 92 -0.15 -0.54 3.20
CA TRP A 92 -1.07 0.21 2.37
C TRP A 92 -2.50 -0.11 2.78
N TYR A 93 -3.28 0.93 3.01
CA TYR A 93 -4.67 0.84 3.42
C TYR A 93 -5.50 1.86 2.64
N ARG A 94 -6.73 1.48 2.32
CA ARG A 94 -7.70 2.30 1.59
C ARG A 94 -9.03 2.37 2.31
N ASP A 95 -9.90 3.24 1.84
CA ASP A 95 -11.33 3.22 2.17
C ASP A 95 -11.91 1.83 1.88
N ALA A 96 -12.47 1.18 2.92
CA ALA A 96 -13.06 -0.15 2.82
C ALA A 96 -14.32 -0.17 1.93
N SER A 97 -15.01 0.96 1.78
CA SER A 97 -16.23 1.07 0.96
C SER A 97 -15.97 1.25 -0.54
N CYS A 98 -14.71 1.50 -0.94
CA CYS A 98 -14.34 1.63 -2.34
C CYS A 98 -14.29 0.24 -3.02
N GLU A 99 -15.41 -0.23 -3.56
CA GLU A 99 -15.48 -1.57 -4.16
C GLU A 99 -16.06 -1.54 -5.58
N PRO A 100 -15.71 -2.54 -6.43
CA PRO A 100 -16.33 -2.68 -7.74
C PRO A 100 -17.84 -2.93 -7.60
N PRO A 101 -18.65 -2.50 -8.60
CA PRO A 101 -18.23 -1.95 -9.89
C PRO A 101 -17.95 -0.44 -9.89
N ASP A 102 -18.39 0.28 -8.86
CA ASP A 102 -18.46 1.74 -8.89
C ASP A 102 -17.20 2.42 -8.38
N TRP A 103 -16.41 1.76 -7.52
CA TRP A 103 -15.17 2.29 -6.94
C TRP A 103 -15.32 3.70 -6.36
N ASN A 104 -16.47 3.97 -5.74
CA ASN A 104 -16.74 5.27 -5.14
C ASN A 104 -15.85 5.48 -3.91
N LEU A 105 -15.22 6.65 -3.81
CA LEU A 105 -14.36 7.00 -2.69
C LEU A 105 -15.15 7.75 -1.62
N GLN A 106 -14.95 7.36 -0.37
CA GLN A 106 -15.37 8.11 0.80
C GLN A 106 -14.15 8.64 1.55
N PRO A 107 -14.18 9.89 2.05
CA PRO A 107 -13.15 10.37 2.96
C PRO A 107 -13.06 9.49 4.20
N VAL A 108 -11.84 9.06 4.54
CA VAL A 108 -11.51 8.37 5.77
C VAL A 108 -10.99 9.40 6.78
N VAL A 109 -11.81 9.66 7.79
CA VAL A 109 -11.47 10.58 8.88
C VAL A 109 -10.51 9.90 9.86
N SER A 110 -9.58 10.68 10.39
CA SER A 110 -8.58 10.34 11.41
C SER A 110 -9.16 9.55 12.58
N GLN A 111 -8.26 8.90 13.33
CA GLN A 111 -8.55 7.94 14.39
C GLN A 111 -8.88 6.52 13.89
N GLN A 112 -8.79 6.27 12.57
CA GLN A 112 -8.67 4.90 12.11
C GLN A 112 -7.35 4.31 12.59
N THR A 113 -7.38 3.05 12.97
CA THR A 113 -6.21 2.37 13.53
C THR A 113 -5.87 1.12 12.77
N VAL A 114 -4.58 0.84 12.71
CA VAL A 114 -4.03 -0.43 12.24
C VAL A 114 -3.15 -0.99 13.34
N THR A 115 -3.54 -2.12 13.92
CA THR A 115 -2.70 -2.87 14.84
C THR A 115 -1.94 -3.93 14.05
N LEU A 116 -0.61 -3.89 14.13
CA LEU A 116 0.29 -4.82 13.46
C LEU A 116 0.96 -5.73 14.49
N THR A 117 1.01 -7.03 14.21
CA THR A 117 1.86 -7.97 14.96
C THR A 117 3.26 -7.98 14.35
N ILE A 118 4.22 -7.41 15.08
CA ILE A 118 5.56 -7.16 14.57
C ILE A 118 6.55 -8.22 15.06
N PRO A 119 7.40 -8.77 14.16
CA PRO A 119 8.34 -9.83 14.52
C PRO A 119 9.61 -9.30 15.22
N GLY A 120 9.83 -7.98 15.19
CA GLY A 120 10.97 -7.32 15.84
C GLY A 120 10.79 -7.12 17.34
N MET A 121 11.89 -6.73 17.99
CA MET A 121 11.99 -6.53 19.46
C MET A 121 12.26 -5.07 19.85
N ALA A 122 12.27 -4.14 18.89
CA ALA A 122 12.54 -2.73 19.16
C ALA A 122 11.40 -2.12 19.98
N THR A 123 11.74 -1.32 20.99
CA THR A 123 10.71 -0.70 21.86
C THR A 123 9.93 0.39 21.14
N ASN A 124 10.61 1.22 20.34
CA ASN A 124 10.01 2.33 19.63
C ASN A 124 10.23 2.20 18.13
N TRP A 125 9.19 2.58 17.39
CA TRP A 125 9.13 2.49 15.96
C TRP A 125 8.72 3.83 15.37
N GLN A 126 9.48 4.28 14.38
CA GLN A 126 9.15 5.44 13.57
C GLN A 126 8.17 5.01 12.47
N VAL A 127 7.15 5.83 12.25
CA VAL A 127 6.09 5.60 11.27
C VAL A 127 6.00 6.82 10.38
N ASP A 128 6.30 6.64 9.10
CA ASP A 128 6.20 7.68 8.10
C ASP A 128 5.04 7.36 7.16
N PHE A 129 4.08 8.29 7.06
CA PHE A 129 2.94 8.19 6.17
C PHE A 129 3.25 8.88 4.85
N TYR A 130 2.90 8.23 3.74
CA TYR A 130 3.19 8.68 2.39
C TYR A 130 1.91 8.89 1.61
N SER A 131 1.91 9.92 0.75
CA SER A 131 0.89 10.05 -0.29
C SER A 131 1.07 8.98 -1.35
N THR A 132 0.05 8.17 -1.58
CA THR A 132 -0.02 7.16 -2.66
C THR A 132 -0.07 7.75 -4.06
N LYS A 133 -0.35 9.05 -4.18
CA LYS A 133 -0.35 9.80 -5.46
C LYS A 133 1.05 10.15 -5.94
N THR A 134 1.99 10.35 -5.02
CA THR A 134 3.37 10.71 -5.34
C THR A 134 4.36 9.59 -5.02
N GLY A 135 4.15 8.85 -3.94
CA GLY A 135 4.98 7.72 -3.51
C GLY A 135 6.18 8.10 -2.66
N ASN A 136 6.64 9.35 -2.71
CA ASN A 136 7.84 9.83 -2.01
C ASN A 136 7.59 11.01 -1.06
N GLY A 137 6.40 11.60 -1.10
CA GLY A 137 6.03 12.69 -0.20
C GLY A 137 5.55 12.15 1.14
N ILE A 138 6.37 12.28 2.18
CA ILE A 138 5.93 12.07 3.57
C ILE A 138 4.89 13.15 3.89
N ILE A 139 3.67 12.74 4.24
CA ILE A 139 2.58 13.64 4.61
C ILE A 139 2.55 13.91 6.11
N SER A 140 2.98 12.93 6.91
CA SER A 140 3.12 13.05 8.36
C SER A 140 3.99 11.90 8.88
N SER A 141 4.48 12.08 10.09
CA SER A 141 5.33 11.12 10.79
C SER A 141 4.89 11.02 12.25
N THR A 142 5.03 9.85 12.86
CA THR A 142 4.77 9.63 14.29
C THR A 142 5.66 8.52 14.83
N THR A 143 5.73 8.40 16.15
CA THR A 143 6.36 7.27 16.83
C THR A 143 5.30 6.44 17.51
N VAL A 144 5.48 5.12 17.53
CA VAL A 144 4.65 4.18 18.29
C VAL A 144 5.54 3.28 19.16
N THR A 145 5.04 2.98 20.35
CA THR A 145 5.70 2.05 21.27
C THR A 145 5.10 0.67 21.12
N GLN A 146 5.95 -0.34 21.03
CA GLN A 146 5.54 -1.75 20.99
C GLN A 146 4.92 -2.17 22.32
N GLN A 147 3.78 -2.86 22.25
CA GLN A 147 3.06 -3.46 23.37
C GLN A 147 2.96 -4.97 23.14
N GLY A 148 3.79 -5.72 23.85
CA GLY A 148 3.95 -7.16 23.59
C GLY A 148 4.58 -7.38 22.21
N ASP A 149 3.87 -8.08 21.34
CA ASP A 149 4.23 -8.33 19.94
C ASP A 149 3.53 -7.39 18.96
N THR A 150 2.90 -6.31 19.43
CA THR A 150 2.10 -5.42 18.57
C THR A 150 2.49 -3.96 18.64
N ILE A 151 2.24 -3.23 17.54
CA ILE A 151 2.16 -1.76 17.51
C ILE A 151 0.79 -1.36 17.00
N THR A 152 0.26 -0.22 17.48
CA THR A 152 -0.98 0.36 16.96
C THR A 152 -0.68 1.70 16.31
N LEU A 153 -0.93 1.79 15.02
CA LEU A 153 -0.79 2.99 14.20
C LEU A 153 -2.11 3.75 14.18
N THR A 154 -2.09 5.04 14.47
CA THR A 154 -3.24 5.93 14.19
C THR A 154 -3.01 6.61 12.85
N LEU A 155 -3.91 6.39 11.89
CA LEU A 155 -3.79 6.96 10.56
C LEU A 155 -4.25 8.43 10.54
N PRO A 156 -3.58 9.30 9.75
CA PRO A 156 -4.09 10.64 9.46
C PRO A 156 -5.33 10.57 8.54
N ASP A 157 -5.99 11.71 8.33
CA ASP A 157 -7.06 11.83 7.35
C ASP A 157 -6.55 11.49 5.93
N PHE A 158 -7.35 10.75 5.15
CA PHE A 158 -7.09 10.53 3.72
C PHE A 158 -8.39 10.34 2.93
N ALA A 159 -8.37 10.56 1.61
CA ALA A 159 -9.58 10.57 0.77
C ALA A 159 -9.66 9.38 -0.23
N ASP A 160 -8.70 8.47 -0.18
CA ASP A 160 -8.63 7.30 -1.06
C ASP A 160 -7.89 6.17 -0.35
N ASP A 161 -6.58 6.31 -0.29
CA ASP A 161 -5.66 5.36 0.29
C ASP A 161 -4.44 6.08 0.88
N ILE A 162 -3.68 5.33 1.67
CA ILE A 162 -2.49 5.77 2.37
C ILE A 162 -1.48 4.65 2.42
N ALA A 163 -0.21 5.00 2.26
CA ALA A 163 0.91 4.09 2.45
C ALA A 163 1.72 4.52 3.67
N PHE A 164 2.40 3.59 4.32
CA PHE A 164 3.31 3.91 5.40
C PHE A 164 4.54 3.00 5.39
N LYS A 165 5.64 3.52 5.92
CA LYS A 165 6.81 2.75 6.34
C LYS A 165 6.94 2.81 7.85
N VAL A 166 7.16 1.66 8.46
CA VAL A 166 7.52 1.53 9.87
C VAL A 166 8.97 1.03 9.93
N HIS A 167 9.81 1.67 10.72
CA HIS A 167 11.18 1.24 10.93
C HIS A 167 11.60 1.48 12.38
N VAL A 168 12.60 0.73 12.83
CA VAL A 168 13.16 0.88 14.17
C VAL A 168 13.62 2.33 14.37
N GLN A 169 13.23 2.93 15.50
CA GLN A 169 13.77 4.22 15.92
C GLN A 169 15.07 3.97 16.68
N GLU A 170 16.19 4.45 16.13
CA GLU A 170 17.49 4.46 16.81
C GLU A 170 17.50 5.36 18.06
#